data_AF-A0AAW2W0R4-F1
#
_entry.id   AF-A0AAW2W0R4-F1
#
_cell.length_a   1.000
_cell.length_b   1.000
_cell.length_c   1.000
_cell.angle_alpha   90.00
_cell.angle_beta   90.00
_cell.angle_gamma   90.00
#
_symmetry.space_group_name_H-M   'P 1'
#
loop_
_entity.id
_entity.type
_entity.pdbx_description
1 polymer ?
#
loop_
_entity_poly.entity_id
_entity_poly.type
_entity_poly.pdbx_seq_one_letter_code
_entity_poly.pdbx_strand_id
1 'polypeptide(L)'
;MASRKKLELLWKQRAKAHWLKQGDRNIVFFYAKTSEKKQNKVTKALKDDLGNLEVGDQWIRRIIIEYFGNIFHSTKPNETIMKEILETVDPRVM
;
A
#
# COMPACT_ATOMS: atom_id res chain seq x y z
N MET A 1 -41.34 -10.43 33.58
CA MET A 1 -40.95 -9.38 32.60
C MET A 1 -40.23 -8.15 33.20
N ALA A 2 -40.26 -7.91 34.53
CA ALA A 2 -39.63 -6.73 35.16
C ALA A 2 -38.08 -6.76 35.27
N SER A 3 -37.45 -7.94 35.13
CA SER A 3 -35.99 -8.11 35.33
C SER A 3 -35.14 -7.61 34.14
N ARG A 4 -35.62 -7.81 32.90
CA ARG A 4 -34.88 -7.42 31.68
C ARG A 4 -34.76 -5.90 31.51
N LYS A 5 -35.84 -5.16 31.78
CA LYS A 5 -35.87 -3.69 31.72
C LYS A 5 -34.92 -3.04 32.73
N LYS A 6 -34.82 -3.60 33.95
CA LYS A 6 -33.87 -3.13 34.97
C LYS A 6 -32.42 -3.39 34.54
N LEU A 7 -32.14 -4.57 34.00
CA LEU A 7 -30.81 -4.92 33.50
C LEU A 7 -30.40 -3.98 32.34
N GLU A 8 -31.28 -3.77 31.37
CA GLU A 8 -31.06 -2.84 30.25
C GLU A 8 -30.78 -1.41 30.71
N LEU A 9 -31.51 -0.90 31.71
CA LEU A 9 -31.25 0.42 32.28
C LEU A 9 -29.87 0.50 32.92
N LEU A 10 -29.48 -0.55 33.65
CA LEU A 10 -28.19 -0.65 34.34
C LEU A 10 -27.03 -0.71 33.33
N TRP A 11 -27.19 -1.45 32.24
CA TRP A 11 -26.23 -1.47 31.12
C TRP A 11 -26.15 -0.13 30.40
N LYS A 12 -27.27 0.56 30.18
CA LYS A 12 -27.27 1.91 29.59
C LYS A 12 -26.55 2.92 30.47
N GLN A 13 -26.76 2.87 31.79
CA GLN A 13 -26.05 3.73 32.74
C GLN A 13 -24.55 3.46 32.75
N ARG A 14 -24.15 2.17 32.78
CA ARG A 14 -22.73 1.77 32.70
C ARG A 14 -22.08 2.20 31.38
N ALA A 15 -22.76 2.00 30.25
CA ALA A 15 -22.27 2.44 28.94
C ALA A 15 -22.07 3.96 28.89
N LYS A 16 -23.02 4.74 29.43
CA LYS A 16 -22.92 6.20 29.51
C LYS A 16 -21.75 6.65 30.39
N ALA A 17 -21.58 6.04 31.57
CA ALA A 17 -20.46 6.35 32.47
C ALA A 17 -19.11 5.97 31.85
N HIS A 18 -19.04 4.83 31.17
CA HIS A 18 -17.86 4.39 30.42
C HIS A 18 -17.53 5.35 29.28
N TRP A 19 -18.54 5.78 28.52
CA TRP A 19 -18.36 6.77 27.44
C TRP A 19 -17.90 8.13 27.95
N LEU A 20 -18.48 8.64 29.04
CA LEU A 20 -18.03 9.90 29.66
C LEU A 20 -16.59 9.81 30.16
N LYS A 21 -16.21 8.68 30.76
CA LYS A 21 -14.84 8.45 31.26
C LYS A 21 -13.82 8.28 30.13
N GLN A 22 -14.24 7.72 29.00
CA GLN A 22 -13.36 7.43 27.87
C GLN A 22 -13.47 8.42 26.71
N GLY A 23 -14.36 9.42 26.77
CA GLY A 23 -14.64 10.35 25.68
C GLY A 23 -13.37 10.99 25.09
N ASP A 24 -12.49 11.53 25.96
CA ASP A 24 -11.20 12.09 25.55
C ASP A 24 -10.22 11.05 25.01
N ARG A 25 -10.23 9.83 25.56
CA ARG A 25 -9.38 8.73 25.05
C ARG A 25 -9.85 8.24 23.70
N ASN A 26 -11.15 8.31 23.43
CA ASN A 26 -11.72 7.94 22.14
C ASN A 26 -11.38 8.98 21.08
N ILE A 27 -11.36 10.26 21.44
CA ILE A 27 -10.93 11.36 20.57
C ILE A 27 -9.50 11.14 20.08
N VAL A 28 -8.54 10.82 20.98
CA VAL A 28 -7.15 10.50 20.60
C VAL A 28 -7.09 9.29 19.67
N PHE A 29 -7.86 8.23 19.95
CA PHE A 29 -7.92 7.05 19.09
C PHE A 29 -8.46 7.39 17.69
N PHE A 30 -9.54 8.16 17.59
CA PHE A 30 -10.11 8.58 16.30
C PHE A 30 -9.19 9.54 15.55
N TYR A 31 -8.53 10.47 16.24
CA TYR A 31 -7.52 11.34 15.62
C TYR A 31 -6.32 10.55 15.14
N ALA A 32 -5.82 9.60 15.93
CA ALA A 32 -4.75 8.70 15.50
C ALA A 32 -5.16 7.87 14.28
N LYS A 33 -6.36 7.28 14.29
CA LYS A 33 -6.86 6.46 13.17
C LYS A 33 -7.12 7.27 11.91
N THR A 34 -7.63 8.49 12.03
CA THR A 34 -7.83 9.39 10.89
C THR A 34 -6.50 9.94 10.36
N SER A 35 -5.54 10.22 11.23
CA SER A 35 -4.17 10.59 10.86
C SER A 35 -3.44 9.46 10.14
N GLU A 36 -3.52 8.22 10.64
CA GLU A 36 -2.97 7.03 10.00
C GLU A 36 -3.61 6.78 8.62
N LYS A 37 -4.94 6.91 8.51
CA LYS A 37 -5.63 6.85 7.21
C LYS A 37 -5.20 7.98 6.28
N LYS A 38 -4.94 9.17 6.81
CA LYS A 38 -4.45 10.32 6.03
C LYS A 38 -3.03 10.08 5.56
N GLN A 39 -2.13 9.55 6.41
CA GLN A 39 -0.76 9.14 6.05
C GLN A 39 -0.74 8.02 5.02
N ASN A 40 -1.58 7.00 5.16
CA ASN A 40 -1.70 5.93 4.17
C ASN A 40 -2.37 6.41 2.86
N LYS A 41 -3.08 7.54 2.93
CA LYS A 41 -3.59 8.29 1.77
C LYS A 41 -2.66 9.42 1.33
N VAL A 42 -1.50 9.62 1.96
CA VAL A 42 -0.48 10.55 1.47
C VAL A 42 -0.02 9.94 0.17
N THR A 43 -0.66 10.44 -0.87
CA THR A 43 -0.10 10.70 -2.17
C THR A 43 0.80 9.58 -2.63
N LYS A 44 0.21 8.59 -3.31
CA LYS A 44 1.00 7.72 -4.17
C LYS A 44 1.82 8.68 -5.05
N ALA A 45 3.11 8.72 -4.80
CA ALA A 45 4.05 9.60 -5.45
C ALA A 45 5.26 8.77 -5.77
N LEU A 46 5.73 8.87 -7.00
CA LEU A 46 6.84 8.06 -7.48
C LEU A 46 7.85 8.98 -8.16
N LYS A 47 9.12 8.70 -7.95
CA LYS A 47 10.21 9.46 -8.54
C LYS A 47 10.53 8.85 -9.89
N ASP A 48 10.50 9.67 -10.93
CA ASP A 48 10.89 9.30 -12.29
C ASP A 48 12.42 9.15 -12.42
N ASP A 49 12.89 8.59 -13.53
CA ASP A 49 14.31 8.36 -13.83
C ASP A 49 15.12 9.67 -13.86
N LEU A 50 14.48 10.79 -14.19
CA LEU A 50 15.05 12.15 -14.13
C LEU A 50 15.05 12.76 -12.73
N GLY A 51 14.53 12.04 -11.75
CA GLY A 51 14.45 12.45 -10.37
C GLY A 51 13.28 13.37 -10.01
N ASN A 52 12.34 13.56 -10.94
CA ASN A 52 11.13 14.33 -10.71
C ASN A 52 10.13 13.52 -9.88
N LEU A 53 9.54 14.17 -8.88
CA LEU A 53 8.55 13.52 -8.01
C LEU A 53 7.16 13.76 -8.58
N GLU A 54 6.58 12.71 -9.14
CA GLU A 54 5.27 12.76 -9.78
C GLU A 54 4.18 12.24 -8.84
N VAL A 55 3.04 12.92 -8.84
CA VAL A 55 1.92 12.67 -7.92
C VAL A 55 0.67 12.28 -8.71
N GLY A 56 0.09 11.14 -8.35
CA GLY A 56 -1.21 10.69 -8.88
C GLY A 56 -1.13 9.42 -9.72
N ASP A 57 -2.23 8.66 -9.71
CA ASP A 57 -2.28 7.30 -10.26
C ASP A 57 -1.88 7.21 -11.73
N GLN A 58 -2.20 8.21 -12.55
CA GLN A 58 -1.86 8.22 -13.98
C GLN A 58 -0.34 8.34 -14.20
N TRP A 59 0.31 9.26 -13.50
CA TRP A 59 1.75 9.49 -13.63
C TRP A 59 2.56 8.31 -13.09
N ILE A 60 2.12 7.76 -11.95
CA ILE A 60 2.74 6.56 -11.37
C ILE A 60 2.65 5.37 -12.32
N ARG A 61 1.46 5.14 -12.90
CA ARG A 61 1.28 4.07 -13.89
C ARG A 61 2.22 4.25 -15.07
N ARG A 62 2.40 5.48 -15.55
CA ARG A 62 3.34 5.77 -16.64
C ARG A 62 4.78 5.43 -16.26
N ILE A 63 5.26 5.93 -15.12
CA ILE A 63 6.63 5.67 -14.65
C ILE A 63 6.88 4.17 -14.49
N ILE A 64 5.92 3.43 -13.90
CA ILE A 64 6.05 1.97 -13.74
C ILE A 64 6.16 1.27 -15.10
N ILE A 65 5.31 1.63 -16.06
CA ILE A 65 5.33 1.03 -17.41
C ILE A 65 6.65 1.33 -18.12
N GLU A 66 7.12 2.58 -18.04
CA GLU A 66 8.36 3.02 -18.68
C GLU A 66 9.59 2.34 -18.07
N TYR A 67 9.68 2.33 -16.74
CA TYR A 67 10.77 1.68 -16.01
C TYR A 67 10.87 0.19 -16.33
N PHE A 68 9.77 -0.56 -16.21
CA PHE A 68 9.78 -1.99 -16.50
C PHE A 68 9.92 -2.28 -17.99
N GLY A 69 9.38 -1.41 -18.84
CA GLY A 69 9.59 -1.45 -20.29
C GLY A 69 11.09 -1.37 -20.63
N ASN A 70 11.83 -0.47 -19.98
CA ASN A 70 13.25 -0.28 -20.22
C ASN A 70 14.11 -1.44 -19.72
N ILE A 71 13.90 -1.91 -18.48
CA ILE A 71 14.77 -2.97 -17.93
C ILE A 71 14.52 -4.37 -18.53
N PHE A 72 13.32 -4.59 -19.08
CA PHE A 72 12.98 -5.84 -19.76
C PHE A 72 13.02 -5.73 -21.30
N HIS A 73 13.49 -4.61 -21.84
CA HIS A 73 13.71 -4.49 -23.28
C HIS A 73 14.98 -5.23 -23.70
N SER A 74 14.86 -6.07 -24.74
CA SER A 74 16.03 -6.65 -25.39
C SER A 74 16.73 -5.59 -26.24
N THR A 75 18.04 -5.42 -26.07
CA THR A 75 18.86 -4.46 -26.84
C THR A 75 19.10 -4.87 -28.30
N LYS A 76 18.30 -5.81 -28.84
CA LYS A 76 18.50 -6.46 -30.15
C LYS A 76 19.97 -6.90 -30.31
N PRO A 77 20.46 -7.80 -29.45
CA PRO A 77 21.82 -8.29 -29.54
C PRO A 77 22.07 -8.92 -30.91
N ASN A 78 23.29 -8.78 -31.42
CA ASN A 78 23.69 -9.34 -32.71
C ASN A 78 23.47 -10.86 -32.70
N GLU A 79 22.65 -11.36 -33.62
CA GLU A 79 22.28 -12.78 -33.70
C GLU A 79 23.49 -13.70 -33.84
N THR A 80 24.55 -13.24 -34.50
CA THR A 80 25.80 -14.00 -34.67
C THR A 80 26.51 -14.20 -33.33
N ILE A 81 26.61 -13.13 -32.53
CA ILE A 81 27.25 -13.17 -31.20
C ILE A 81 26.41 -14.01 -30.24
N MET A 82 25.08 -13.89 -30.31
CA MET A 82 24.16 -14.67 -29.48
C MET A 82 24.31 -16.18 -29.74
N LYS A 83 24.44 -16.59 -31.01
CA LYS A 83 24.68 -17.99 -31.39
C LYS A 83 26.03 -18.51 -30.89
N GLU A 84 27.09 -17.72 -31.05
CA GLU A 84 28.44 -18.07 -30.58
C GLU A 84 28.47 -18.31 -29.06
N ILE A 85 27.81 -17.43 -28.29
CA ILE A 85 27.70 -17.60 -26.83
C ILE A 85 26.93 -18.87 -26.47
N LEU A 86 25.83 -19.18 -27.18
CA LEU A 86 25.04 -20.38 -26.93
C LEU A 86 25.81 -21.68 -27.24
N GLU A 87 26.72 -21.65 -28.22
CA GLU A 87 27.58 -22.78 -28.55
C GLU A 87 28.69 -23.01 -27.52
N THR A 88 29.16 -21.96 -26.83
CA THR A 88 30.18 -22.08 -25.77
C THR A 88 29.65 -22.59 -24.43
N VAL A 89 28.34 -22.64 -24.23
CA VAL A 89 27.74 -23.14 -22.99
C VAL A 89 27.47 -24.63 -23.14
N ASP A 90 28.21 -25.46 -22.41
CA ASP A 90 27.93 -26.90 -22.36
C ASP A 90 26.50 -27.16 -21.83
N PRO A 91 25.66 -27.88 -22.59
CA PRO A 91 24.32 -28.20 -22.14
C PRO A 91 24.39 -29.08 -20.90
N ARG A 92 23.86 -28.56 -19.78
CA ARG A 92 23.86 -29.24 -18.48
C ARG A 92 22.83 -30.39 -18.39
N VAL A 93 21.98 -30.55 -19.40
CA VAL A 93 20.99 -31.62 -19.48
C VAL A 93 21.06 -32.22 -20.88
N MET A 94 21.33 -33.53 -20.93
CA MET A 94 21.28 -34.37 -22.14
C MET A 94 19.87 -34.52 -22.68
#